data_AF-A0A1Q7NB38-F1
#
_entry.id   AF-A0A1Q7NB38-F1
#
_cell.length_a   1.000
_cell.length_b   1.000
_cell.length_c   1.000
_cell.angle_alpha   90.00
_cell.angle_beta   90.00
_cell.angle_gamma   90.00
#
_symmetry.space_group_name_H-M   'P 1'
#
loop_
_entity.id
_entity.type
_entity.pdbx_description
1 polymer ?
#
loop_
_entity_poly.entity_id
_entity_poly.type
_entity_poly.pdbx_seq_one_letter_code
_entity_poly.pdbx_strand_id
1 'polypeptide(L)'
;MNRVRRISTELLAAYGGKFGTDFHDNKKVLDEIAIIRSKGLKNEIAGYITSYLKRELEEQKEKESEDVAQTESINETEEMEEQILN
;
A
#
# COMPACT_ATOMS: atom_id res chain seq x y z
N MET A 1 22.73 0.39 1.26
CA MET A 1 21.31 0.84 1.22
C MET A 1 21.20 1.98 0.23
N ASN A 2 20.24 1.94 -0.70
CA ASN A 2 20.09 2.99 -1.71
C ASN A 2 19.47 4.25 -1.06
N ARG A 3 20.08 5.43 -1.25
CA ARG A 3 19.69 6.68 -0.57
C ARG A 3 18.24 7.08 -0.82
N VAL A 4 17.75 6.88 -2.04
CA VAL A 4 16.35 7.17 -2.41
C VAL A 4 15.41 6.31 -1.58
N ARG A 5 15.68 4.99 -1.50
CA ARG A 5 14.86 4.06 -0.72
C ARG A 5 14.81 4.45 0.74
N ARG A 6 15.96 4.79 1.34
CA ARG A 6 16.01 5.23 2.75
C ARG A 6 15.13 6.46 3.00
N ILE A 7 15.28 7.50 2.18
CA ILE A 7 14.50 8.73 2.31
C ILE A 7 13.01 8.46 2.09
N SER A 8 12.66 7.67 1.07
CA SER A 8 11.27 7.32 0.80
C SER A 8 10.64 6.53 1.95
N THR A 9 11.37 5.60 2.57
CA THR A 9 10.88 4.85 3.74
C THR A 9 10.68 5.77 4.94
N GLU A 10 11.60 6.70 5.20
CA GLU A 10 11.45 7.71 6.26
C GLU A 10 10.21 8.61 6.02
N LEU A 11 9.98 9.02 4.78
CA LEU A 11 8.81 9.83 4.40
C LEU A 11 7.49 9.06 4.52
N LEU A 12 7.47 7.79 4.12
CA LEU A 12 6.30 6.92 4.29
C LEU A 12 5.99 6.67 5.77
N ALA A 13 7.01 6.49 6.61
CA ALA A 13 6.81 6.31 8.05
C ALA A 13 6.23 7.57 8.72
N ALA A 14 6.68 8.76 8.31
CA ALA A 14 6.23 10.02 8.90
C ALA A 14 4.91 10.55 8.31
N TYR A 15 4.67 10.34 7.01
CA TYR A 15 3.59 10.99 6.25
C TYR A 15 2.82 10.02 5.33
N GLY A 16 2.85 8.71 5.60
CA GLY A 16 2.27 7.67 4.75
C GLY A 16 0.84 7.93 4.30
N GLY A 17 -0.03 8.44 5.20
CA GLY A 17 -1.42 8.75 4.89
C GLY A 17 -1.65 9.91 3.90
N LYS A 18 -0.61 10.69 3.55
CA LYS A 18 -0.70 11.74 2.52
C LYS A 18 -0.28 11.26 1.14
N PHE A 19 0.41 10.12 1.04
CA PHE A 19 0.87 9.57 -0.23
C PHE A 19 -0.17 8.62 -0.80
N GLY A 20 -0.23 8.56 -2.13
CA GLY A 20 -1.16 7.70 -2.86
C GLY A 20 -0.50 6.98 -4.03
N THR A 21 -1.32 6.45 -4.93
CA THR A 21 -0.87 5.72 -6.13
C THR A 21 -0.63 6.64 -7.34
N ASP A 22 -0.96 7.92 -7.23
CA ASP A 22 -0.69 8.91 -8.28
C ASP A 22 0.67 9.58 -8.13
N PHE A 23 1.43 9.62 -9.22
CA PHE A 23 2.79 10.17 -9.23
C PHE A 23 2.81 11.70 -9.13
N HIS A 24 1.86 12.39 -9.77
CA HIS A 24 1.81 13.85 -9.77
C HIS A 24 1.41 14.40 -8.41
N ASP A 25 0.46 13.77 -7.74
CA ASP A 25 0.04 14.16 -6.41
C ASP A 25 1.13 13.86 -5.38
N ASN A 26 1.81 12.71 -5.49
CA ASN A 26 2.98 12.43 -4.65
C ASN A 26 4.10 13.49 -4.81
N LYS A 27 4.30 14.05 -6.01
CA LYS A 27 5.25 15.15 -6.21
C LYS A 27 4.81 16.45 -5.52
N LYS A 28 3.52 16.79 -5.57
CA LYS A 28 2.99 17.97 -4.88
C LYS A 28 3.16 17.82 -3.36
N VAL A 29 2.82 16.64 -2.83
CA VAL A 29 3.01 16.31 -1.42
C VAL A 29 4.49 16.44 -1.03
N LEU A 30 5.41 15.94 -1.86
CA LEU A 30 6.85 16.12 -1.62
C LEU A 30 7.28 17.59 -1.58
N ASP A 31 6.68 18.44 -2.41
CA ASP A 31 6.97 19.88 -2.44
C ASP A 31 6.45 20.61 -1.18
N GLU A 32 5.38 20.12 -0.58
CA GLU A 32 4.81 20.66 0.67
C GLU A 32 5.60 20.23 1.90
N ILE A 33 6.08 18.98 1.93
CA ILE A 33 6.70 18.40 3.14
C ILE A 33 8.24 18.49 3.14
N ALA A 34 8.88 18.62 1.97
CA ALA A 34 10.33 18.54 1.86
C ALA A 34 10.91 19.50 0.81
N ILE A 35 12.00 20.17 1.18
CA ILE A 35 12.74 21.05 0.26
C ILE A 35 13.71 20.20 -0.57
N ILE A 36 13.25 19.67 -1.70
CA ILE A 36 14.09 18.88 -2.62
C ILE A 36 14.54 19.77 -3.79
N ARG A 37 15.84 20.12 -3.78
CA ARG A 37 16.45 21.03 -4.77
C ARG A 37 16.60 20.40 -6.16
N SER A 38 16.86 19.09 -6.23
CA SER A 38 17.06 18.39 -7.50
C SER A 38 15.76 17.78 -8.01
N LYS A 39 15.38 18.14 -9.25
CA LYS A 39 14.23 17.58 -9.95
C LYS A 39 14.36 16.05 -10.12
N GLY A 40 15.56 15.56 -10.45
CA GLY A 40 15.82 14.12 -10.65
C GLY A 40 15.59 13.34 -9.36
N LEU A 41 16.16 13.82 -8.25
CA LEU A 41 15.98 13.19 -6.94
C LEU A 41 14.51 13.18 -6.49
N LYS A 42 13.79 14.28 -6.74
CA LYS A 42 12.36 14.37 -6.44
C LYS A 42 11.56 13.33 -7.24
N ASN A 43 11.86 13.18 -8.52
CA ASN A 43 11.22 12.20 -9.38
C ASN A 43 11.53 10.76 -8.95
N GLU A 44 12.77 10.47 -8.57
CA GLU A 44 13.16 9.13 -8.07
C GLU A 44 12.43 8.78 -6.77
N ILE A 45 12.33 9.73 -5.83
CA ILE A 45 11.62 9.53 -4.56
C ILE A 45 10.13 9.32 -4.81
N ALA A 46 9.50 10.19 -5.60
CA ALA A 46 8.08 10.09 -5.94
C ALA A 46 7.77 8.76 -6.67
N GLY A 47 8.64 8.38 -7.60
CA GLY A 47 8.53 7.12 -8.34
C GLY A 47 8.61 5.91 -7.43
N TYR A 48 9.59 5.90 -6.52
CA TYR A 48 9.74 4.81 -5.56
C TYR A 48 8.53 4.69 -4.62
N ILE A 49 8.03 5.81 -4.08
CA ILE A 49 6.84 5.82 -3.21
C ILE A 49 5.62 5.29 -3.97
N THR A 50 5.42 5.73 -5.21
CA THR A 50 4.29 5.29 -6.04
C THR A 50 4.33 3.79 -6.32
N SER A 51 5.48 3.26 -6.74
CA SER A 51 5.64 1.83 -7.00
C SER A 51 5.52 0.99 -5.73
N TYR A 52 6.00 1.51 -4.59
CA TYR A 52 5.89 0.84 -3.29
C TYR A 52 4.42 0.71 -2.87
N LEU A 53 3.65 1.78 -2.93
CA LEU A 53 2.23 1.78 -2.54
C LEU A 53 1.36 0.93 -3.48
N LYS A 54 1.65 0.96 -4.78
CA LYS A 54 0.95 0.08 -5.74
C LYS A 54 1.16 -1.39 -5.42
N ARG A 55 2.41 -1.78 -5.14
CA ARG A 55 2.72 -3.17 -4.77
C ARG A 55 2.05 -3.56 -3.44
N GLU A 56 2.08 -2.69 -2.44
CA GLU A 56 1.38 -2.97 -1.17
C GLU A 56 -0.12 -3.15 -1.37
N LEU A 57 -0.77 -2.35 -2.21
CA LEU A 57 -2.19 -2.50 -2.52
C LEU A 57 -2.50 -3.79 -3.28
N GLU A 58 -1.63 -4.22 -4.18
CA GLU A 58 -1.77 -5.51 -4.88
C GLU A 58 -1.62 -6.67 -3.89
N GLU A 59 -0.60 -6.64 -3.02
CA GLU A 59 -0.41 -7.63 -1.96
C GLU A 59 -1.58 -7.65 -0.95
N GLN A 60 -2.18 -6.50 -0.64
CA GLN A 60 -3.37 -6.41 0.23
C GLN A 60 -4.61 -6.96 -0.45
N LYS A 61 -4.82 -6.69 -1.74
CA LYS A 61 -5.93 -7.28 -2.51
C LYS A 61 -5.83 -8.79 -2.61
N GLU A 62 -4.63 -9.33 -2.81
CA GLU A 62 -4.40 -10.77 -2.83
C GLU A 62 -4.76 -11.39 -1.47
N LYS A 63 -4.33 -10.79 -0.36
CA LYS A 63 -4.69 -11.25 0.99
C LYS A 63 -6.17 -11.10 1.31
N GLU A 64 -6.80 -9.99 0.96
CA GLU A 64 -8.25 -9.81 1.12
C GLU A 64 -9.04 -10.83 0.28
N SER A 65 -8.57 -11.19 -0.92
CA SER A 65 -9.21 -12.23 -1.72
C SER A 65 -9.06 -13.63 -1.12
N GLU A 66 -7.98 -13.90 -0.40
CA GLU A 66 -7.76 -15.16 0.33
C GLU A 66 -8.56 -15.22 1.63
N ASP A 67 -8.65 -14.13 2.39
CA ASP A 67 -9.44 -14.05 3.63
C ASP A 67 -10.95 -14.14 3.34
N VAL A 68 -11.45 -13.47 2.29
CA VAL A 68 -12.87 -13.55 1.90
C VAL A 68 -13.23 -15.00 1.51
N ALA A 69 -12.39 -15.67 0.73
CA ALA A 69 -12.61 -17.07 0.34
C ALA A 69 -12.57 -18.04 1.54
N GLN A 70 -11.70 -17.80 2.54
CA GLN A 70 -11.69 -18.60 3.78
C GLN A 70 -12.95 -18.36 4.62
N THR A 71 -13.37 -17.11 4.80
CA THR A 71 -14.59 -16.80 5.57
C THR A 71 -15.86 -17.37 4.93
N GLU A 72 -15.97 -17.38 3.60
CA GLU A 72 -17.08 -18.03 2.89
C GLU A 72 -17.09 -19.55 3.13
N SER A 73 -15.93 -20.20 3.05
CA SER A 73 -15.83 -21.65 3.27
C SER A 73 -16.12 -22.07 4.72
N ILE A 74 -15.78 -21.23 5.70
CA ILE A 74 -16.08 -21.48 7.13
C ILE A 74 -17.59 -21.37 7.35
N ASN A 75 -18.24 -20.31 6.85
CA ASN A 75 -19.70 -20.15 6.97
C ASN A 75 -20.46 -21.31 6.31
N GLU A 76 -20.07 -21.76 5.11
CA GLU A 76 -20.70 -22.90 4.45
C GLU A 76 -20.56 -24.19 5.27
N THR A 77 -19.43 -24.38 5.94
CA THR A 77 -19.20 -25.58 6.77
C THR A 77 -20.05 -25.56 8.03
N GLU A 78 -20.15 -24.40 8.70
CA GLU A 78 -20.99 -24.21 9.88
C GLU A 78 -22.49 -24.40 9.57
N GLU A 79 -22.97 -23.87 8.44
CA GLU A 79 -24.37 -24.06 8.00
C GLU A 79 -24.70 -25.54 7.69
N MET A 80 -23.76 -26.29 7.12
CA MET A 80 -23.94 -27.72 6.87
C MET A 80 -23.97 -28.54 8.16
N GLU A 81 -23.13 -28.22 9.14
CA GLU A 81 -23.12 -28.91 10.44
C GLU A 81 -24.42 -28.67 11.22
N GLU A 82 -24.96 -27.45 11.18
CA GLU A 82 -26.19 -27.09 11.86
C GLU A 82 -27.43 -27.81 11.27
N GLN A 83 -27.43 -28.06 9.95
CA GLN A 83 -28.49 -28.82 9.26
C GLN A 83 -28.50 -30.32 9.58
N ILE A 84 -27.35 -30.91 9.92
CA ILE A 84 -27.24 -32.35 10.25
C ILE A 84 -27.73 -32.63 11.68
N LEU A 85 -27.75 -31.63 12.55
CA LEU A 85 -28.06 -31.78 13.97
C LEU A 85 -29.55 -31.62 14.32
N ASN A 86 -30.38 -31.15 13.37
CA ASN A 86 -31.84 -30.99 13.51
C ASN A 86 -32.64 -32.12 12.86
#